data_AF-A0A0D0CH61-F1
#
_entry.id   AF-A0A0D0CH61-F1
#
_cell.length_a   1.000
_cell.length_b   1.000
_cell.length_c   1.000
_cell.angle_alpha   90.00
_cell.angle_beta   90.00
_cell.angle_gamma   90.00
#
_symmetry.space_group_name_H-M   'P 1'
#
loop_
_entity.id
_entity.type
_entity.pdbx_description
1 polymer ?
#
loop_
_entity_poly.entity_id
_entity_poly.type
_entity_poly.pdbx_seq_one_letter_code
_entity_poly.pdbx_strand_id
1 'polypeptide(L)'
;MTSITETDSETDIYKPCTKLFNFSKAPLEWKAMAADCPPGKELPPEYLLDRKRLDDPSYERPTHFFYGFGLNIGHVIEYHRARRLSLPPPQILGDRVSIWRFLIDSVVNHLRDVCEYDGLRVVYARSLEYDLVLAMYNSYKFRYEELTDEEEVDVIRLLREEMPGVFGN
;
A
#
# COMPACT_ATOMS: atom_id res chain seq x y z
N MET A 1 3.37 -10.68 -49.16
CA MET A 1 3.85 -9.66 -48.20
C MET A 1 2.76 -9.50 -47.16
N THR A 2 2.98 -10.07 -45.99
CA THR A 2 2.01 -10.13 -44.90
C THR A 2 2.18 -8.88 -44.05
N SER A 3 1.33 -7.87 -44.25
CA SER A 3 1.27 -6.72 -43.34
C SER A 3 0.49 -7.13 -42.10
N ILE A 4 1.20 -7.32 -41.00
CA ILE A 4 0.64 -7.39 -39.66
C ILE A 4 0.30 -5.96 -39.28
N THR A 5 -0.98 -5.62 -39.28
CA THR A 5 -1.47 -4.35 -38.74
C THR A 5 -1.44 -4.40 -37.22
N GLU A 6 -0.54 -3.60 -36.65
CA GLU A 6 -0.69 -2.83 -35.41
C GLU A 6 -1.95 -3.15 -34.58
N THR A 7 -1.79 -4.01 -33.58
CA THR A 7 -2.65 -4.01 -32.38
C THR A 7 -2.11 -2.95 -31.43
N ASP A 8 -2.61 -1.72 -31.52
CA ASP A 8 -2.24 -0.67 -30.58
C ASP A 8 -3.46 0.09 -30.03
N SER A 9 -3.53 0.11 -28.69
CA SER A 9 -3.84 1.28 -27.84
C SER A 9 -5.13 1.36 -27.00
N GLU A 10 -6.08 0.40 -27.06
CA GLU A 10 -7.25 0.46 -26.14
C GLU A 10 -7.08 -0.33 -24.82
N THR A 11 -6.18 -1.30 -24.78
CA THR A 11 -6.07 -2.27 -23.67
C THR A 11 -4.77 -2.21 -22.89
N ASP A 12 -4.04 -1.09 -22.91
CA ASP A 12 -2.88 -0.92 -22.03
C ASP A 12 -3.35 -0.83 -20.56
N ILE A 13 -3.26 -1.93 -19.83
CA ILE A 13 -3.65 -2.05 -18.42
C ILE A 13 -2.81 -1.16 -17.50
N TYR A 14 -1.63 -0.68 -17.96
CA TYR A 14 -0.72 0.14 -17.18
C TYR A 14 -0.96 1.65 -17.35
N LYS A 15 -1.96 2.03 -18.15
CA LYS A 15 -2.30 3.44 -18.35
C LYS A 15 -2.67 4.11 -17.01
N PRO A 16 -2.09 5.28 -16.67
CA PRO A 16 -2.37 6.00 -15.42
C PRO A 16 -3.86 6.25 -15.21
N CYS A 17 -4.37 5.93 -14.01
CA CYS A 17 -5.69 6.39 -13.60
C CYS A 17 -5.57 7.79 -12.97
N THR A 18 -6.05 8.82 -13.66
CA THR A 18 -6.03 10.21 -13.17
C THR A 18 -6.92 10.48 -11.95
N LYS A 19 -7.62 9.48 -11.41
CA LYS A 19 -8.74 9.65 -10.47
C LYS A 19 -8.58 9.00 -9.09
N LEU A 20 -7.46 8.36 -8.74
CA LEU A 20 -7.43 7.60 -7.48
C LEU A 20 -7.45 8.51 -6.24
N PHE A 21 -6.65 9.59 -6.19
CA PHE A 21 -6.75 10.64 -5.17
C PHE A 21 -5.93 11.86 -5.61
N ASN A 22 -6.41 13.10 -5.39
CA ASN A 22 -5.63 14.30 -5.69
C ASN A 22 -5.21 15.01 -4.39
N PHE A 23 -4.03 14.68 -3.88
CA PHE A 23 -3.50 15.24 -2.62
C PHE A 23 -3.14 16.73 -2.69
N SER A 24 -3.03 17.32 -3.87
CA SER A 24 -2.88 18.78 -4.00
C SER A 24 -4.09 19.55 -3.44
N LYS A 25 -5.22 18.87 -3.23
CA LYS A 25 -6.44 19.40 -2.62
C LYS A 25 -6.68 18.91 -1.18
N ALA A 26 -5.72 18.22 -0.57
CA ALA A 26 -5.90 17.73 0.80
C ALA A 26 -5.93 18.89 1.81
N PRO A 27 -6.77 18.82 2.87
CA PRO A 27 -6.80 19.80 3.94
C PRO A 27 -5.42 20.03 4.60
N LEU A 28 -5.13 21.28 4.97
CA LEU A 28 -3.84 21.69 5.56
C LEU A 28 -3.51 20.91 6.85
N GLU A 29 -4.54 20.59 7.63
CA GLU A 29 -4.46 19.85 8.89
C GLU A 29 -3.84 18.43 8.72
N TRP A 30 -3.94 17.83 7.54
CA TRP A 30 -3.37 16.50 7.28
C TRP A 30 -1.86 16.56 7.08
N LYS A 31 -1.34 17.68 6.57
CA LYS A 31 0.11 17.90 6.42
C LYS A 31 0.79 18.12 7.76
N ALA A 32 0.09 18.73 8.73
CA ALA A 32 0.60 18.94 10.09
C ALA A 32 0.75 17.60 10.85
N MET A 33 -0.23 16.70 10.76
CA MET A 33 -0.18 15.39 11.42
C MET A 33 1.03 14.52 11.06
N ALA A 34 1.54 14.62 9.82
CA ALA A 34 2.71 13.87 9.39
C ALA A 34 4.00 14.35 10.08
N ALA A 35 4.07 15.63 10.47
CA ALA A 35 5.23 16.21 11.15
C ALA A 35 5.27 15.89 12.65
N ASP A 36 4.10 15.69 13.27
CA ASP A 36 3.96 15.44 14.72
C ASP A 36 4.00 13.95 15.11
N CYS A 37 4.05 13.03 14.13
CA CYS A 37 4.17 11.61 14.44
C CYS A 37 5.58 11.29 14.97
N PRO A 38 5.72 10.77 16.20
CA PRO A 38 7.01 10.44 16.75
C PRO A 38 7.70 9.36 15.90
N PRO A 39 9.04 9.43 15.74
CA PRO A 39 9.78 8.38 15.07
C PRO A 39 9.72 7.09 15.91
N GLY A 40 9.01 6.08 15.43
CA GLY A 40 8.86 4.78 16.10
C GLY A 40 7.41 4.31 16.21
N LYS A 41 7.21 3.17 16.88
CA LYS A 41 5.88 2.54 17.08
C LYS A 41 5.17 3.00 18.37
N GLU A 42 5.74 3.96 19.09
CA GLU A 42 5.11 4.51 20.30
C GLU A 42 4.08 5.59 19.93
N LEU A 43 2.81 5.32 20.25
CA LEU A 43 1.71 6.23 20.02
C LEU A 43 1.35 6.99 21.30
N PRO A 44 1.07 8.31 21.21
CA PRO A 44 0.45 9.05 22.29
C PRO A 44 -0.86 8.40 22.79
N PRO A 45 -1.21 8.50 24.09
CA PRO A 45 -2.35 7.82 24.68
C PRO A 45 -3.69 8.05 23.97
N GLU A 46 -3.91 9.26 23.44
CA GLU A 46 -5.10 9.67 22.68
C GLU A 46 -5.28 8.92 21.36
N TYR A 47 -4.22 8.27 20.85
CA TYR A 47 -4.25 7.47 19.64
C TYR A 47 -4.30 5.95 19.92
N LEU A 48 -4.32 5.54 21.20
CA LEU A 48 -4.44 4.15 21.60
C LEU A 48 -5.90 3.68 21.56
N LEU A 49 -6.12 2.57 20.88
CA LEU A 49 -7.45 1.96 20.79
C LEU A 49 -7.87 1.35 22.13
N ASP A 50 -8.98 1.83 22.70
CA ASP A 50 -9.64 1.22 23.85
C ASP A 50 -10.54 0.07 23.40
N ARG A 51 -10.01 -1.16 23.49
CA ARG A 51 -10.71 -2.36 23.07
C ARG A 51 -11.95 -2.68 23.90
N LYS A 52 -12.01 -2.23 25.17
CA LYS A 52 -13.16 -2.50 26.05
C LYS A 52 -14.40 -1.70 25.63
N ARG A 53 -14.19 -0.62 24.88
CA ARG A 53 -15.23 0.26 24.38
C ARG A 53 -15.54 0.04 22.90
N LEU A 54 -15.00 -1.01 22.27
CA LEU A 54 -15.25 -1.26 20.84
C LEU A 54 -16.74 -1.46 20.50
N ASP A 55 -17.49 -1.99 21.45
CA ASP A 55 -18.94 -2.23 21.35
C ASP A 55 -19.77 -1.06 21.90
N ASP A 56 -19.13 -0.03 22.46
CA ASP A 56 -19.80 1.19 22.95
C ASP A 56 -20.13 2.11 21.75
N PRO A 57 -21.41 2.36 21.45
CA PRO A 57 -21.81 3.20 20.33
C PRO A 57 -21.37 4.67 20.47
N SER A 58 -21.06 5.10 21.69
CA SER A 58 -20.58 6.47 21.99
C SER A 58 -19.06 6.61 21.92
N TYR A 59 -18.34 5.51 21.66
CA TYR A 59 -16.89 5.54 21.62
C TYR A 59 -16.38 6.08 20.28
N GLU A 60 -15.84 7.30 20.32
CA GLU A 60 -15.07 7.87 19.22
C GLU A 60 -13.72 7.16 19.13
N ARG A 61 -13.54 6.37 18.07
CA ARG A 61 -12.32 5.62 17.85
C ARG A 61 -11.19 6.56 17.43
N PRO A 62 -9.96 6.37 17.95
CA PRO A 62 -8.82 7.19 17.58
C PRO A 62 -8.46 7.03 16.11
N THR A 63 -7.78 8.01 15.54
CA THR A 63 -7.28 7.92 14.16
C THR A 63 -6.38 6.71 13.97
N HIS A 64 -6.54 6.04 12.83
CA HIS A 64 -5.81 4.82 12.49
C HIS A 64 -4.48 5.18 11.81
N PHE A 65 -3.36 4.70 12.35
CA PHE A 65 -2.04 4.89 11.75
C PHE A 65 -1.55 3.61 11.12
N PHE A 66 -0.80 3.74 10.03
CA PHE A 66 -0.19 2.64 9.31
C PHE A 66 1.33 2.81 9.33
N TYR A 67 2.03 1.75 9.70
CA TYR A 67 3.48 1.68 9.71
C TYR A 67 3.94 0.81 8.56
N GLY A 68 4.83 1.34 7.73
CA GLY A 68 5.33 0.63 6.56
C GLY A 68 6.10 1.53 5.62
N PHE A 69 6.19 1.11 4.36
CA PHE A 69 7.04 1.75 3.36
C PHE A 69 6.24 2.58 2.38
N GLY A 70 6.73 3.78 2.08
CA GLY A 70 6.19 4.61 1.00
C GLY A 70 6.39 3.93 -0.35
N LEU A 71 5.36 3.96 -1.19
CA LEU A 71 5.35 3.33 -2.51
C LEU A 71 4.65 4.25 -3.51
N ASN A 72 5.23 4.39 -4.70
CA ASN A 72 4.59 5.06 -5.81
C ASN A 72 3.90 4.06 -6.72
N ILE A 73 2.86 4.52 -7.37
CA ILE A 73 2.10 3.74 -8.34
C ILE A 73 3.02 3.19 -9.46
N GLY A 74 4.02 3.96 -9.88
CA GLY A 74 5.01 3.52 -10.87
C GLY A 74 5.75 2.25 -10.44
N HIS A 75 6.15 2.17 -9.16
CA HIS A 75 6.85 1.01 -8.62
C HIS A 75 5.97 -0.26 -8.65
N VAL A 76 4.66 -0.13 -8.43
CA VAL A 76 3.70 -1.25 -8.55
C VAL A 76 3.68 -1.77 -9.99
N ILE A 77 3.58 -0.87 -10.97
CA ILE A 77 3.57 -1.25 -12.40
C ILE A 77 4.87 -1.98 -12.78
N GLU A 78 6.01 -1.39 -12.40
CA GLU A 78 7.33 -1.94 -12.72
C GLU A 78 7.51 -3.33 -12.13
N TYR A 79 7.16 -3.50 -10.86
CA TYR A 79 7.24 -4.78 -10.17
C TYR A 79 6.31 -5.83 -10.79
N HIS A 80 5.04 -5.48 -11.01
CA HIS A 80 4.05 -6.36 -11.64
C HIS A 80 4.55 -6.87 -13.00
N ARG A 81 5.14 -5.98 -13.80
CA ARG A 81 5.71 -6.31 -15.11
C ARG A 81 6.96 -7.18 -14.99
N ALA A 82 7.88 -6.84 -14.09
CA ALA A 82 9.14 -7.56 -13.89
C ALA A 82 8.91 -9.01 -13.44
N ARG A 83 7.95 -9.22 -12.54
CA ARG A 83 7.57 -10.55 -12.02
C ARG A 83 6.56 -11.29 -12.90
N ARG A 84 6.08 -10.68 -13.99
CA ARG A 84 5.09 -11.26 -14.92
C ARG A 84 3.86 -11.79 -14.19
N LEU A 85 3.35 -11.01 -13.24
CA LEU A 85 2.18 -11.39 -12.44
C LEU A 85 0.92 -11.49 -13.32
N SER A 86 -0.09 -12.18 -12.79
CA SER A 86 -1.35 -12.45 -13.50
C SER A 86 -1.97 -11.18 -14.05
N LEU A 87 -2.49 -11.25 -15.28
CA LEU A 87 -3.17 -10.11 -15.89
C LEU A 87 -4.59 -9.94 -15.30
N PRO A 88 -5.11 -8.69 -15.28
CA PRO A 88 -6.50 -8.42 -14.93
C PRO A 88 -7.46 -9.29 -15.75
N PRO A 89 -8.49 -9.88 -15.14
CA PRO A 89 -9.44 -10.70 -15.86
C PRO A 89 -10.27 -9.85 -16.84
N PRO A 90 -10.75 -10.40 -17.99
CA PRO A 90 -11.37 -9.61 -19.05
C PRO A 90 -12.56 -8.74 -18.60
N GLN A 91 -13.29 -9.18 -17.57
CA GLN A 91 -14.50 -8.51 -17.08
C GLN A 91 -14.20 -7.14 -16.47
N ILE A 92 -12.96 -6.90 -16.03
CA ILE A 92 -12.58 -5.62 -15.42
C ILE A 92 -11.80 -4.69 -16.36
N LEU A 93 -11.50 -5.13 -17.60
CA LEU A 93 -10.68 -4.34 -18.53
C LEU A 93 -11.31 -3.02 -18.97
N GLY A 94 -12.64 -2.88 -18.83
CA GLY A 94 -13.36 -1.63 -19.08
C GLY A 94 -13.36 -0.64 -17.91
N ASP A 95 -12.99 -1.07 -16.70
CA ASP A 95 -12.95 -0.21 -15.51
C ASP A 95 -11.52 -0.03 -15.00
N ARG A 96 -11.00 1.17 -15.23
CA ARG A 96 -9.65 1.55 -14.80
C ARG A 96 -9.48 1.43 -13.30
N VAL A 97 -10.46 1.81 -12.48
CA VAL A 97 -10.30 1.72 -11.03
C VAL A 97 -10.14 0.26 -10.60
N SER A 98 -10.95 -0.63 -11.18
CA SER A 98 -10.82 -2.07 -10.92
C SER A 98 -9.51 -2.66 -11.40
N ILE A 99 -9.01 -2.28 -12.59
CA ILE A 99 -7.68 -2.70 -13.08
C ILE A 99 -6.60 -2.29 -12.07
N TRP A 100 -6.62 -1.03 -11.60
CA TRP A 100 -5.61 -0.52 -10.68
C TRP A 100 -5.63 -1.23 -9.33
N ARG A 101 -6.81 -1.48 -8.77
CA ARG A 101 -6.96 -2.29 -7.54
C ARG A 101 -6.39 -3.68 -7.76
N PHE A 102 -6.72 -4.32 -8.87
CA PHE A 102 -6.22 -5.64 -9.20
C PHE A 102 -4.68 -5.68 -9.29
N LEU A 103 -4.05 -4.71 -9.97
CA LEU A 103 -2.59 -4.64 -10.07
C LEU A 103 -1.93 -4.49 -8.70
N ILE A 104 -2.47 -3.61 -7.84
CA ILE A 104 -1.99 -3.41 -6.48
C ILE A 104 -2.13 -4.70 -5.67
N ASP A 105 -3.32 -5.31 -5.68
CA ASP A 105 -3.61 -6.53 -4.93
C ASP A 105 -2.71 -7.69 -5.39
N SER A 106 -2.50 -7.82 -6.70
CA SER A 106 -1.60 -8.82 -7.31
C SER A 106 -0.16 -8.68 -6.81
N VAL A 107 0.38 -7.46 -6.80
CA VAL A 107 1.72 -7.17 -6.27
C VAL A 107 1.79 -7.46 -4.78
N VAL A 108 0.82 -7.01 -3.99
CA VAL A 108 0.82 -7.21 -2.54
C VAL A 108 0.71 -8.69 -2.18
N ASN A 109 -0.16 -9.44 -2.85
CA ASN A 109 -0.28 -10.89 -2.61
C ASN A 109 1.04 -11.61 -2.92
N HIS A 110 1.67 -11.28 -4.05
CA HIS A 110 2.99 -11.84 -4.35
C HIS A 110 4.04 -11.50 -3.29
N LEU A 111 4.06 -10.26 -2.79
CA LEU A 111 4.97 -9.86 -1.71
C LEU A 111 4.66 -10.58 -0.39
N ARG A 112 3.39 -10.85 -0.07
CA ARG A 112 3.01 -11.68 1.09
C ARG A 112 3.57 -13.09 0.95
N ASP A 113 3.44 -13.67 -0.24
CA ASP A 113 3.95 -15.01 -0.52
C ASP A 113 5.47 -15.06 -0.37
N VAL A 114 6.20 -14.07 -0.90
CA VAL A 114 7.67 -14.00 -0.78
C VAL A 114 8.12 -13.80 0.66
N CYS A 115 7.41 -12.97 1.43
CA CYS A 115 7.76 -12.67 2.81
C CYS A 115 7.20 -13.70 3.82
N GLU A 116 6.40 -14.66 3.35
CA GLU A 116 5.59 -15.57 4.18
C GLU A 116 4.80 -14.81 5.26
N TYR A 117 4.34 -13.60 4.94
CA TYR A 117 3.69 -12.70 5.88
C TYR A 117 2.38 -12.13 5.34
N ASP A 118 1.26 -12.69 5.81
CA ASP A 118 -0.09 -12.27 5.43
C ASP A 118 -0.48 -10.88 5.90
N GLY A 119 0.28 -10.25 6.80
CA GLY A 119 -0.06 -8.96 7.39
C GLY A 119 0.16 -7.76 6.46
N LEU A 120 0.92 -7.90 5.38
CA LEU A 120 1.16 -6.81 4.43
C LEU A 120 -0.15 -6.28 3.85
N ARG A 121 -0.32 -4.96 3.79
CA ARG A 121 -1.50 -4.29 3.20
C ARG A 121 -1.05 -3.06 2.44
N VAL A 122 -1.76 -2.69 1.39
CA VAL A 122 -1.58 -1.37 0.77
C VAL A 122 -2.70 -0.45 1.20
N VAL A 123 -2.31 0.75 1.63
CA VAL A 123 -3.23 1.85 1.93
C VAL A 123 -2.83 3.08 1.12
N TYR A 124 -3.78 3.96 0.84
CA TYR A 124 -3.46 5.24 0.21
C TYR A 124 -2.65 6.10 1.17
N ALA A 125 -1.48 6.54 0.73
CA ALA A 125 -0.65 7.41 1.53
C ALA A 125 -1.32 8.78 1.65
N ARG A 126 -1.30 9.36 2.86
CA ARG A 126 -1.56 10.79 3.04
C ARG A 126 -0.26 11.60 2.91
N SER A 127 0.44 11.43 1.78
CA SER A 127 1.74 12.03 1.52
C SER A 127 1.76 12.80 0.19
N LEU A 128 2.67 13.76 0.07
CA LEU A 128 3.01 14.40 -1.21
C LEU A 128 4.09 13.63 -1.97
N GLU A 129 4.84 12.77 -1.27
CA GLU A 129 6.00 12.04 -1.81
C GLU A 129 5.64 10.64 -2.28
N TYR A 130 4.60 10.05 -1.69
CA TYR A 130 4.17 8.68 -1.95
C TYR A 130 2.69 8.62 -2.28
N ASP A 131 2.32 7.78 -3.25
CA ASP A 131 0.91 7.50 -3.58
C ASP A 131 0.27 6.50 -2.60
N LEU A 132 1.08 5.56 -2.11
CA LEU A 132 0.67 4.38 -1.36
C LEU A 132 1.62 4.15 -0.18
N VAL A 133 1.13 3.44 0.83
CA VAL A 133 1.96 2.85 1.89
C VAL A 133 1.74 1.34 1.86
N LEU A 134 2.83 0.58 1.68
CA LEU A 134 2.86 -0.85 1.97
C LEU A 134 3.01 -1.01 3.50
N ALA A 135 1.87 -1.09 4.18
CA ALA A 135 1.78 -1.20 5.62
C ALA A 135 2.06 -2.64 6.09
N MET A 136 2.94 -2.76 7.07
CA MET A 136 3.17 -4.00 7.83
C MET A 136 2.27 -4.03 9.06
N TYR A 137 2.13 -2.88 9.74
CA TYR A 137 1.33 -2.78 10.95
C TYR A 137 0.32 -1.65 10.85
N ASN A 138 -0.67 -1.72 11.74
CA ASN A 138 -1.53 -0.58 12.02
C ASN A 138 -1.72 -0.42 13.53
N SER A 139 -2.02 0.81 13.95
CA SER A 139 -2.06 1.22 15.37
C SER A 139 -3.04 0.41 16.24
N TYR A 140 -4.04 -0.21 15.63
CA TYR A 140 -5.05 -0.99 16.35
C TYR A 140 -4.62 -2.41 16.68
N LYS A 141 -3.68 -2.93 15.90
CA LYS A 141 -3.27 -4.34 15.92
C LYS A 141 -1.82 -4.55 16.31
N PHE A 142 -0.95 -3.54 16.15
CA PHE A 142 0.50 -3.71 16.34
C PHE A 142 0.85 -4.36 17.68
N ARG A 143 0.24 -3.97 18.81
CA ARG A 143 0.54 -4.56 20.13
C ARG A 143 0.21 -6.06 20.29
N TYR A 144 -0.51 -6.67 19.34
CA TYR A 144 -1.02 -8.03 19.43
C TYR A 144 -0.62 -8.91 18.24
N GLU A 145 -0.37 -8.28 17.10
CA GLU A 145 0.02 -8.90 15.83
C GLU A 145 1.42 -8.43 15.39
N GLU A 146 2.22 -7.91 16.34
CA GLU A 146 3.61 -7.52 16.07
C GLU A 146 4.41 -8.75 15.66
N LEU A 147 5.23 -8.58 14.63
CA LEU A 147 6.28 -9.54 14.38
C LEU A 147 7.32 -9.41 15.50
N THR A 148 8.00 -10.50 15.82
CA THR A 148 9.24 -10.43 16.60
C THR A 148 10.28 -9.60 15.85
N ASP A 149 11.27 -9.05 16.56
CA ASP A 149 12.34 -8.26 15.93
C ASP A 149 13.04 -9.05 14.80
N GLU A 150 13.21 -10.36 14.97
CA GLU A 150 13.81 -11.25 13.98
C GLU A 150 12.94 -11.40 12.73
N GLU A 151 11.65 -11.71 12.91
CA GLU A 151 10.67 -11.80 11.81
C GLU A 151 10.51 -10.46 11.07
N GLU A 152 10.50 -9.33 11.79
CA GLU A 152 10.44 -8.01 11.18
C GLU A 152 11.68 -7.73 10.34
N VAL A 153 12.87 -8.00 10.87
CA VAL A 153 14.13 -7.85 10.13
C VAL A 153 14.13 -8.71 8.87
N ASP A 154 13.63 -9.94 8.94
CA ASP A 154 13.56 -10.83 7.78
C ASP A 154 12.55 -10.36 6.74
N VAL A 155 11.34 -9.95 7.13
CA VAL A 155 10.35 -9.39 6.20
C VAL A 155 10.92 -8.14 5.52
N ILE A 156 11.53 -7.23 6.28
CA ILE A 156 12.13 -6.01 5.72
C ILE A 156 13.27 -6.36 4.76
N ARG A 157 14.12 -7.34 5.11
CA ARG A 157 15.19 -7.82 4.24
C ARG A 157 14.64 -8.38 2.93
N LEU A 158 13.63 -9.24 2.98
CA LEU A 158 13.01 -9.82 1.78
C LEU A 158 12.33 -8.76 0.91
N LEU A 159 11.63 -7.79 1.50
CA LEU A 159 11.07 -6.66 0.76
C LEU A 159 12.16 -5.86 0.04
N ARG A 160 13.29 -5.60 0.71
CA ARG A 160 14.44 -4.90 0.13
C ARG A 160 15.08 -5.68 -1.02
N GLU A 161 15.21 -6.99 -0.88
CA GLU A 161 15.72 -7.86 -1.94
C GLU A 161 14.76 -7.88 -3.15
N GLU A 162 13.46 -7.84 -2.89
CA GLU A 162 12.43 -7.87 -3.94
C GLU A 162 12.25 -6.55 -4.68
N MET A 163 12.33 -5.41 -3.98
CA MET A 163 12.17 -4.08 -4.56
C MET A 163 13.34 -3.16 -4.16
N PRO A 164 14.58 -3.46 -4.62
CA PRO A 164 15.78 -2.77 -4.15
C PRO A 164 15.79 -1.28 -4.51
N GLY A 165 15.21 -0.88 -5.64
CA GLY A 165 15.10 0.53 -6.04
C GLY A 165 14.03 1.32 -5.27
N VAL A 166 13.28 0.66 -4.37
CA VAL A 166 12.17 1.27 -3.61
C VAL A 166 12.44 1.23 -2.12
N PHE A 167 12.89 0.08 -1.60
CA PHE A 167 13.10 -0.13 -0.18
C PHE A 167 14.58 -0.25 0.21
N GLY A 168 15.47 -0.33 -0.78
CA GLY A 168 16.92 -0.28 -0.57
C GLY A 168 17.33 1.13 -0.17
N ASN A 169 18.00 1.25 0.98
CA ASN A 169 18.65 2.48 1.40
C ASN A 169 19.83 2.83 0.48
#